data_AF-A0AA46P3D6-F1
#
_entry.id   AF-A0AA46P3D6-F1
#
_cell.length_a   1.000
_cell.length_b   1.000
_cell.length_c   1.000
_cell.angle_alpha   90.00
_cell.angle_beta   90.00
_cell.angle_gamma   90.00
#
_symmetry.space_group_name_H-M   'P 1'
#
loop_
_entity.id
_entity.type
_entity.pdbx_description
1 polymer ?
#
loop_
_entity_poly.entity_id
_entity_poly.type
_entity_poly.pdbx_seq_one_letter_code
_entity_poly.pdbx_strand_id
1 'polypeptide(L)'
;MRYAAKRSDACLSKAPKEYQIPLLAPVRIYTAKELAAMPLSVMNQCLEAQEKFAVLEQSTQMGGAAITIRRLMEEGFPLIQVIEKSRTRYKIAGEFYPPRIIRQLEKRGLVKLGDKLHEQ
;
A
#
# COMPACT_ATOMS: atom_id res chain seq x y z
N MET A 1 5.98 22.06 50.57
CA MET A 1 4.96 22.09 49.51
C MET A 1 5.65 22.07 48.16
N ARG A 2 5.72 20.90 47.50
CA ARG A 2 6.30 20.78 46.15
C ARG A 2 5.17 20.96 45.13
N TYR A 3 5.13 22.09 44.43
CA TYR A 3 4.19 22.27 43.33
C TYR A 3 4.69 21.46 42.13
N ALA A 4 4.02 20.35 41.83
CA ALA A 4 4.20 19.63 40.58
C ALA A 4 3.66 20.52 39.45
N ALA A 5 4.57 21.06 38.64
CA ALA A 5 4.20 21.80 37.44
C ALA A 5 3.36 20.87 36.54
N LYS A 6 2.09 21.23 36.33
CA LYS A 6 1.24 20.58 35.34
C LYS A 6 1.91 20.76 33.98
N ARG A 7 2.43 19.68 33.40
CA ARG A 7 2.78 19.65 31.98
C ARG A 7 1.52 20.01 31.21
N SER A 8 1.51 21.21 30.64
CA SER A 8 0.55 21.58 29.62
C SER A 8 0.88 20.72 28.40
N ASP A 9 0.27 19.54 28.32
CA ASP A 9 0.10 18.85 27.05
C ASP A 9 -0.72 19.79 26.19
N ALA A 10 -0.03 20.61 25.40
CA ALA A 10 -0.63 21.36 24.33
C ALA A 10 -1.36 20.33 23.47
N CYS A 11 -2.69 20.28 23.62
CA CYS A 11 -3.58 19.57 22.73
C CYS A 11 -3.54 20.30 21.39
N LEU A 12 -2.41 20.17 20.69
CA LEU A 12 -2.33 20.43 19.28
C LEU A 12 -3.23 19.36 18.67
N SER A 13 -4.49 19.70 18.44
CA SER A 13 -5.34 19.00 17.49
C SER A 13 -4.67 19.15 16.12
N LYS A 14 -3.61 18.38 15.88
CA LYS A 14 -2.99 18.26 14.57
C LYS A 14 -4.10 17.75 13.68
N ALA A 15 -4.49 18.56 12.70
CA ALA A 15 -5.46 18.17 11.70
C ALA A 15 -5.03 16.82 11.08
N PRO A 16 -5.99 15.95 10.74
CA PRO A 16 -5.67 14.68 10.10
C PRO A 16 -4.79 14.91 8.87
N LYS A 17 -3.69 14.16 8.77
CA LYS A 17 -2.82 14.21 7.59
C LYS A 17 -3.31 13.17 6.59
N GLU A 18 -3.43 13.56 5.33
CA GLU A 18 -3.87 12.69 4.26
C GLU A 18 -2.73 12.45 3.26
N TYR A 19 -2.47 11.19 2.97
CA TYR A 19 -1.45 10.77 2.01
C TYR A 19 -2.10 9.91 0.93
N GLN A 20 -1.93 10.29 -0.32
CA GLN A 20 -2.37 9.47 -1.44
C GLN A 20 -1.36 8.35 -1.68
N ILE A 21 -1.85 7.11 -1.71
CA ILE A 21 -1.07 5.91 -2.01
C ILE A 21 -1.36 5.52 -3.46
N PRO A 22 -0.35 5.58 -4.36
CA PRO A 22 -0.54 5.18 -5.74
C PRO A 22 -0.72 3.66 -5.84
N LEU A 23 -1.50 3.23 -6.83
CA LEU A 23 -1.49 1.85 -7.28
C LEU A 23 -0.16 1.59 -7.99
N LEU A 24 0.60 0.62 -7.49
CA LEU A 24 1.77 0.12 -8.19
C LEU A 24 1.28 -0.81 -9.30
N ALA A 25 1.78 -0.57 -10.52
CA ALA A 25 1.40 -1.38 -11.67
C ALA A 25 1.82 -2.85 -11.42
N PRO A 26 0.98 -3.83 -11.84
CA PRO A 26 1.40 -5.22 -11.83
C PRO A 26 2.65 -5.39 -12.71
N VAL A 27 3.45 -6.40 -12.40
CA VAL A 27 4.63 -6.74 -13.20
C VAL A 27 4.20 -6.94 -14.65
N ARG A 28 4.81 -6.22 -15.59
CA ARG A 28 4.54 -6.40 -17.02
C ARG A 28 4.87 -7.83 -17.42
N ILE A 29 3.87 -8.54 -17.95
CA ILE A 29 4.07 -9.86 -18.54
C ILE A 29 4.59 -9.65 -19.97
N TYR A 30 5.83 -10.08 -20.19
CA TYR A 30 6.52 -10.03 -21.47
C TYR A 30 6.28 -11.34 -22.21
N THR A 31 6.09 -11.24 -23.51
CA THR A 31 6.01 -12.42 -24.39
C THR A 31 7.39 -13.04 -24.58
N ALA A 32 7.43 -14.32 -24.99
CA ALA A 32 8.69 -15.01 -25.30
C ALA A 32 9.53 -14.26 -26.34
N LYS A 33 8.88 -13.61 -27.32
CA LYS A 33 9.55 -12.80 -28.34
C LYS A 33 10.19 -11.54 -27.77
N GLU A 34 9.50 -10.84 -26.88
CA GLU A 34 10.04 -9.66 -26.21
C GLU A 34 11.19 -10.02 -25.28
N LEU A 35 11.07 -11.12 -24.52
CA LEU A 35 12.14 -11.60 -23.64
C LEU A 35 13.40 -11.99 -24.43
N ALA A 36 13.23 -12.65 -25.57
CA ALA A 36 14.34 -13.04 -26.43
C ALA A 36 15.06 -11.84 -27.09
N ALA A 37 14.40 -10.68 -27.17
CA ALA A 37 15.00 -9.44 -27.69
C ALA A 37 15.78 -8.65 -26.62
N MET A 38 15.73 -9.06 -25.35
CA MET A 38 16.39 -8.36 -24.24
C MET A 38 17.78 -8.93 -23.94
N PRO A 39 18.68 -8.14 -23.33
CA PRO A 39 19.92 -8.66 -22.75
C PRO A 39 19.62 -9.72 -21.67
N LEU A 40 20.44 -10.79 -21.60
CA LEU A 40 20.25 -11.91 -20.66
C LEU A 40 20.06 -11.47 -19.19
N SER A 41 20.78 -10.44 -18.74
CA SER A 41 20.65 -9.90 -17.39
C SER A 41 19.25 -9.31 -17.12
N VAL A 42 18.70 -8.57 -18.09
CA VAL A 42 17.36 -7.97 -18.02
C VAL A 42 16.28 -9.04 -18.15
N MET A 43 16.49 -10.01 -19.04
CA MET A 43 15.59 -11.15 -19.22
C MET A 43 15.42 -11.94 -17.92
N ASN A 44 16.53 -12.28 -17.24
CA ASN A 44 16.48 -13.03 -15.98
C ASN A 44 15.75 -12.27 -14.87
N GLN A 45 15.98 -10.95 -14.76
CA GLN A 45 15.24 -10.10 -13.80
C GLN A 45 13.75 -10.06 -14.11
N CYS A 46 13.39 -9.98 -15.40
CA CYS A 46 11.99 -9.96 -15.83
C CYS A 46 11.30 -11.30 -15.56
N LEU A 47 11.98 -12.42 -15.81
CA LEU A 47 11.49 -13.77 -15.48
C LEU A 47 11.28 -13.93 -13.97
N GLU A 48 12.26 -13.54 -13.15
CA GLU A 48 12.16 -13.62 -11.70
C GLU A 48 10.98 -12.76 -11.16
N ALA A 49 10.79 -11.56 -11.73
CA ALA A 49 9.66 -10.70 -11.37
C ALA A 49 8.31 -11.32 -11.77
N GLN A 50 8.22 -11.95 -12.94
CA GLN A 50 7.00 -12.62 -13.41
C GLN A 50 6.68 -13.88 -12.59
N GLU A 51 7.69 -14.69 -12.26
CA GLU A 51 7.52 -15.86 -11.40
C GLU A 51 7.05 -15.46 -10.00
N LYS A 52 7.66 -14.42 -9.41
CA LYS A 52 7.20 -13.86 -8.12
C LYS A 52 5.75 -13.38 -8.20
N PHE A 53 5.37 -12.69 -9.27
CA PHE A 53 4.00 -12.25 -9.48
C PHE A 53 3.02 -13.43 -9.62
N ALA A 54 3.36 -14.44 -10.42
CA ALA A 54 2.55 -15.63 -10.63
C ALA A 54 2.36 -16.44 -9.33
N VAL A 55 3.44 -16.66 -8.58
CA VAL A 55 3.40 -17.32 -7.27
C VAL A 55 2.55 -16.52 -6.29
N LEU A 56 2.69 -15.19 -6.25
CA LEU A 56 1.87 -14.34 -5.38
C LEU A 56 0.39 -14.40 -5.72
N GLU A 57 0.02 -14.36 -7.01
CA GLU A 57 -1.39 -14.48 -7.43
C GLU A 57 -1.98 -15.86 -7.12
N GLN A 58 -1.22 -16.95 -7.32
CA GLN A 58 -1.70 -18.31 -7.08
C GLN A 58 -1.77 -18.67 -5.58
N SER A 59 -0.80 -18.22 -4.78
CA SER A 59 -0.69 -18.57 -3.36
C SER A 59 -1.57 -17.73 -2.44
N THR A 60 -2.00 -16.54 -2.87
CA THR A 60 -2.75 -15.62 -2.02
C THR A 60 -4.14 -15.33 -2.57
N GLN A 61 -5.18 -15.90 -1.95
CA GLN A 61 -6.56 -15.50 -2.23
C GLN A 61 -6.83 -14.07 -1.69
N MET A 62 -7.32 -13.17 -2.53
CA MET A 62 -7.82 -11.86 -2.08
C MET A 62 -9.23 -12.04 -1.53
N GLY A 63 -9.51 -11.42 -0.38
CA GLY A 63 -10.91 -11.25 0.02
C GLY A 63 -11.62 -10.34 -0.96
N GLY A 64 -12.93 -10.54 -1.18
CA GLY A 64 -13.72 -9.74 -2.13
C GLY A 64 -13.54 -8.23 -1.96
N ALA A 65 -13.44 -7.74 -0.72
CA ALA A 65 -13.17 -6.33 -0.43
C ALA A 65 -11.82 -5.82 -0.94
N ALA A 66 -10.76 -6.63 -0.92
CA ALA A 66 -9.46 -6.24 -1.48
C ALA A 66 -9.51 -6.15 -3.01
N ILE A 67 -10.26 -7.05 -3.65
CA ILE A 67 -10.50 -7.02 -5.10
C ILE A 67 -11.26 -5.74 -5.48
N THR A 68 -12.30 -5.37 -4.73
CA THR A 68 -13.05 -4.13 -4.96
C THR A 68 -12.15 -2.90 -4.86
N ILE A 69 -11.30 -2.82 -3.81
CA ILE A 69 -10.38 -1.68 -3.65
C ILE A 69 -9.39 -1.62 -4.81
N ARG A 70 -8.82 -2.77 -5.25
CA ARG A 70 -7.94 -2.81 -6.42
C ARG A 70 -8.63 -2.25 -7.66
N ARG A 71 -9.87 -2.68 -7.95
CA ARG A 71 -10.66 -2.19 -9.10
C ARG A 71 -10.93 -0.69 -9.00
N LEU A 72 -11.33 -0.19 -7.83
CA LEU A 72 -11.52 1.25 -7.62
C LEU A 72 -10.22 2.04 -7.89
N MET A 73 -9.07 1.51 -7.47
CA MET A 73 -7.78 2.14 -7.78
C MET A 73 -7.44 2.10 -9.27
N GLU A 74 -7.79 1.02 -9.98
CA GLU A 74 -7.64 0.89 -11.44
C GLU A 74 -8.57 1.85 -12.19
N GLU A 75 -9.76 2.12 -11.66
CA GLU A 75 -10.73 3.12 -12.16
C GLU A 75 -10.30 4.58 -11.88
N GLY A 76 -9.21 4.77 -11.14
CA GLY A 76 -8.64 6.10 -10.85
C GLY A 76 -9.04 6.69 -9.50
N PHE A 77 -9.74 5.95 -8.64
CA PHE A 77 -10.03 6.41 -7.28
C PHE A 77 -8.77 6.34 -6.41
N PRO A 78 -8.32 7.46 -5.81
CA PRO A 78 -7.13 7.47 -4.99
C PRO A 78 -7.36 6.71 -3.67
N LEU A 79 -6.47 5.78 -3.34
CA LEU A 79 -6.37 5.25 -1.99
C LEU A 79 -5.71 6.32 -1.10
N ILE A 80 -6.40 6.75 -0.06
CA ILE A 80 -5.92 7.80 0.85
C ILE A 80 -5.70 7.20 2.23
N GLN A 81 -4.47 7.33 2.73
CA GLN A 81 -4.11 7.05 4.11
C GLN A 81 -4.36 8.30 4.95
N VAL A 82 -5.25 8.18 5.93
CA VAL A 82 -5.57 9.23 6.89
C VAL A 82 -4.88 8.89 8.21
N ILE A 83 -3.98 9.77 8.66
CA ILE A 83 -3.25 9.63 9.92
C ILE A 83 -3.77 10.68 10.91
N GLU A 84 -4.34 10.19 12.01
CA GLU A 84 -4.87 11.03 13.09
C GLU A 84 -4.25 10.58 14.42
N LYS A 85 -3.38 11.42 14.98
CA LYS A 85 -2.58 11.09 16.17
C LYS A 85 -1.81 9.77 16.00
N SER A 86 -2.28 8.69 16.61
CA SER A 86 -1.70 7.33 16.55
C SER A 86 -2.50 6.35 15.68
N ARG A 87 -3.61 6.79 15.08
CA ARG A 87 -4.50 5.94 14.29
C ARG A 87 -4.27 6.17 12.80
N THR A 88 -4.09 5.07 12.07
CA THR A 88 -4.05 5.05 10.62
C THR A 88 -5.33 4.45 10.08
N ARG A 89 -6.04 5.20 9.25
CA ARG A 89 -7.22 4.75 8.51
C ARG A 89 -6.94 4.83 7.01
N TYR A 90 -7.69 4.06 6.24
CA TYR A 90 -7.60 4.10 4.79
C TYR A 90 -8.98 4.39 4.23
N LYS A 91 -9.06 5.33 3.29
CA LYS A 91 -10.28 5.66 2.58
C LYS A 91 -10.08 5.58 1.08
N ILE A 92 -11.10 5.13 0.36
CA ILE A 92 -11.18 5.15 -1.10
C ILE A 92 -12.64 5.37 -1.49
N ALA A 93 -12.89 6.19 -2.52
CA ALA A 93 -14.24 6.56 -2.94
C ALA A 93 -15.16 7.09 -1.81
N GLY A 94 -14.58 7.72 -0.78
CA GLY A 94 -15.32 8.25 0.38
C GLY A 94 -15.61 7.24 1.50
N GLU A 95 -15.32 5.95 1.31
CA GLU A 95 -15.54 4.90 2.30
C GLU A 95 -14.27 4.52 3.05
N PHE A 96 -14.40 4.14 4.34
CA PHE A 96 -13.28 3.69 5.16
C PHE A 96 -13.13 2.17 5.17
N TYR A 97 -11.90 1.72 4.95
CA TYR A 97 -11.56 0.30 4.93
C TYR A 97 -10.59 -0.08 6.06
N PRO A 98 -10.78 -1.24 6.71
CA PRO A 98 -9.86 -1.75 7.72
C PRO A 98 -8.43 -1.95 7.19
N PRO A 99 -7.38 -1.63 7.96
CA PRO A 99 -5.98 -1.83 7.56
C PRO A 99 -5.66 -3.27 7.11
N ARG A 100 -6.35 -4.28 7.67
CA ARG A 100 -6.17 -5.69 7.28
C ARG A 100 -6.45 -5.93 5.80
N ILE A 101 -7.37 -5.17 5.19
CA ILE A 101 -7.74 -5.30 3.78
C ILE A 101 -6.67 -4.65 2.91
N ILE A 102 -6.20 -3.46 3.29
CA ILE A 102 -5.14 -2.76 2.53
C ILE A 102 -3.81 -3.52 2.61
N ARG A 103 -3.49 -4.14 3.75
CA ARG A 103 -2.33 -5.03 3.88
C ARG A 103 -2.36 -6.22 2.93
N GLN A 104 -3.54 -6.66 2.46
CA GLN A 104 -3.62 -7.68 1.42
C GLN A 104 -3.09 -7.16 0.09
N LEU A 105 -3.33 -5.89 -0.24
CA LEU A 105 -2.78 -5.24 -1.44
C LEU A 105 -1.28 -5.02 -1.30
N GLU A 106 -0.83 -4.62 -0.11
CA GLU A 106 0.59 -4.43 0.19
C GLU A 106 1.41 -5.72 0.06
N LYS A 107 0.92 -6.84 0.61
CA LYS A 107 1.56 -8.16 0.48
C LYS A 107 1.75 -8.60 -0.97
N ARG A 108 0.98 -8.03 -1.90
CA ARG A 108 1.04 -8.32 -3.34
C ARG A 108 1.89 -7.32 -4.10
N GLY A 109 2.52 -6.37 -3.42
CA GLY A 109 3.29 -5.30 -4.04
C GLY A 109 2.43 -4.33 -4.85
N LEU A 110 1.10 -4.33 -4.67
CA LEU A 110 0.18 -3.44 -5.39
C LEU A 110 0.15 -2.03 -4.77
N VAL A 111 0.49 -1.92 -3.49
CA VAL A 111 0.63 -0.65 -2.78
C VAL A 111 1.80 -0.74 -1.84
N LYS A 112 2.45 0.39 -1.56
CA LYS A 112 3.45 0.48 -0.50
C LYS A 112 2.84 1.27 0.65
N LEU A 113 2.56 0.62 1.77
CA LEU A 113 2.20 1.38 2.96
C LEU A 113 3.50 1.95 3.51
N GLY A 114 3.50 3.23 3.87
CA GLY A 114 4.59 3.76 4.67
C GLY A 114 4.63 2.95 5.95
N ASP A 115 5.68 2.15 6.14
CA ASP A 115 5.97 1.57 7.44
C ASP A 115 5.88 2.69 8.46
N LYS A 116 5.25 2.39 9.60
CA LYS A 116 5.10 3.33 10.69
C LYS A 116 6.40 4.11 10.83
N LEU A 117 6.29 5.44 10.85
CA LEU A 117 7.22 6.28 11.59
C LEU A 117 7.20 5.79 13.05
N HIS A 118 7.94 4.72 13.32
CA HIS A 118 8.42 4.32 14.62
C HIS A 118 9.89 4.71 14.62
N GLU A 119 10.13 6.01 14.66
CA GLU A 119 11.40 6.58 15.05
C GLU A 119 11.16 8.05 15.36
N GLN A 120 10.83 8.30 16.63
CA GLN A 120 11.53 9.19 17.57
C GLN A 120 10.70 9.37 18.84
#